data_AF-A0AAV0TUT1-F1
#
_entry.id   AF-A0AAV0TUT1-F1
#
_cell.length_a   1.000
_cell.length_b   1.000
_cell.length_c   1.000
_cell.angle_alpha   90.00
_cell.angle_beta   90.00
_cell.angle_gamma   90.00
#
_symmetry.space_group_name_H-M   'P 1'
#
loop_
_entity.id
_entity.type
_entity.pdbx_description
1 polymer ?
#
loop_
_entity_poly.entity_id
_entity_poly.type
_entity_poly.pdbx_seq_one_letter_code
_entity_poly.pdbx_strand_id
1 'polypeptide(L)'
;MSCHYFYYRTDAFEALEDKPIANELHIYTWPDATLREIADLVQDSNTDAQKPNMRLSICIVSETRDGRLLMRKIGYVNSSRRRCADDHKTLASVRFHPGDLLDIALVE
;
A
#
# COMPACT_ATOMS: atom_id res chain seq x y z
N MET A 1 9.31 13.68 17.15
CA MET A 1 8.67 12.34 17.06
C MET A 1 8.57 12.00 15.59
N SER A 2 9.66 11.50 15.01
CA SER A 2 9.72 11.30 13.56
C SER A 2 9.02 10.00 13.19
N CYS A 3 7.81 10.09 12.63
CA CYS A 3 7.19 8.95 11.94
C CYS A 3 7.91 8.73 10.61
N HIS A 4 9.08 8.10 10.64
CA HIS A 4 9.75 7.61 9.43
C HIS A 4 9.22 6.21 9.11
N TYR A 5 8.05 6.10 8.50
CA TYR A 5 7.64 4.84 7.90
C TYR A 5 8.21 4.78 6.48
N PHE A 6 9.24 3.96 6.33
CA PHE A 6 9.72 3.50 5.04
C PHE A 6 8.94 2.25 4.64
N TYR A 7 8.87 1.98 3.34
CA TYR A 7 8.40 0.69 2.83
C TYR A 7 9.18 -0.46 3.48
N TYR A 8 8.52 -1.61 3.63
CA TYR A 8 9.23 -2.82 4.01
C TYR A 8 10.30 -3.12 2.97
N ARG A 9 11.48 -3.57 3.42
CA ARG A 9 12.50 -4.08 2.51
C ARG A 9 12.02 -5.41 1.93
N THR A 10 12.51 -5.75 0.73
CA THR A 10 12.11 -6.97 0.01
C THR A 10 12.35 -8.25 0.82
N ASP A 11 13.40 -8.28 1.65
CA ASP A 11 13.73 -9.39 2.55
C ASP A 11 12.60 -9.71 3.55
N ALA A 12 11.81 -8.72 3.97
CA ALA A 12 10.68 -8.92 4.86
C ALA A 12 9.53 -9.70 4.18
N PHE A 13 9.39 -9.58 2.86
CA PHE A 13 8.38 -10.28 2.08
C PHE A 13 8.82 -11.68 1.64
N GLU A 14 10.13 -11.91 1.49
CA GLU A 14 10.68 -13.25 1.23
C GLU A 14 10.46 -14.18 2.43
N ALA A 15 10.44 -13.64 3.65
CA ALA A 15 10.23 -14.38 4.89
C ALA A 15 8.75 -14.53 5.29
N LEU A 16 7.78 -14.21 4.41
CA LEU A 16 6.34 -14.24 4.76
C LEU A 16 5.87 -15.62 5.22
N GLU A 17 6.44 -16.68 4.65
CA GLU A 17 6.12 -18.07 5.01
C GLU A 17 6.53 -18.40 6.46
N ASP A 18 7.62 -17.80 6.94
CA ASP A 18 8.19 -18.07 8.27
C ASP A 18 7.69 -17.09 9.33
N LYS A 19 7.43 -15.83 8.96
CA LYS A 19 7.04 -14.78 9.90
C LYS A 19 6.00 -13.83 9.30
N PRO A 20 4.82 -13.70 9.92
CA PRO A 20 3.81 -12.75 9.46
C PRO A 20 4.32 -11.31 9.59
N ILE A 21 4.06 -10.49 8.58
CA ILE A 21 4.35 -9.06 8.63
C ILE A 21 3.37 -8.41 9.61
N ALA A 22 3.89 -7.59 10.52
CA ALA A 22 3.05 -6.84 11.44
C ALA A 22 2.16 -5.85 10.66
N ASN A 23 0.91 -5.70 11.09
CA ASN A 23 -0.09 -4.80 10.47
C ASN A 23 -0.53 -5.19 9.04
N GLU A 24 -0.53 -6.48 8.72
CA GLU A 24 -1.15 -6.99 7.49
C GLU A 24 -2.68 -6.79 7.52
N LEU A 25 -3.24 -6.30 6.41
CA LEU A 25 -4.67 -6.07 6.23
C LEU A 25 -5.16 -6.80 4.97
N HIS A 26 -6.17 -7.68 5.12
CA HIS A 26 -6.80 -8.37 4.00
C HIS A 26 -8.03 -7.61 3.53
N ILE A 27 -8.06 -7.27 2.24
CA ILE A 27 -9.14 -6.50 1.61
C ILE A 27 -9.75 -7.35 0.47
N TYR A 28 -11.06 -7.60 0.56
CA TYR A 28 -11.82 -8.15 -0.55
C TYR A 28 -12.32 -7.00 -1.44
N THR A 29 -11.85 -6.94 -2.67
CA THR A 29 -12.16 -5.83 -3.58
C THR A 29 -12.10 -6.25 -5.04
N TRP A 30 -12.40 -5.31 -5.93
CA TRP A 30 -12.47 -5.48 -7.37
C TRP A 30 -11.38 -4.67 -8.09
N PRO A 31 -11.04 -5.00 -9.35
CA PRO A 31 -9.97 -4.31 -10.08
C PRO A 31 -10.23 -2.82 -10.35
N ASP A 32 -11.49 -2.38 -10.30
CA ASP A 32 -11.89 -0.98 -10.45
C ASP A 32 -11.76 -0.17 -9.16
N ALA A 33 -11.44 -0.81 -8.03
CA ALA A 33 -11.19 -0.11 -6.77
C ALA A 33 -10.04 0.88 -6.91
N THR A 34 -10.27 2.08 -6.39
CA THR A 34 -9.37 3.22 -6.49
C THR A 34 -8.36 3.25 -5.34
N LEU A 35 -7.22 3.89 -5.55
CA LEU A 35 -6.24 4.10 -4.49
C LEU A 35 -6.84 4.84 -3.29
N ARG A 36 -7.81 5.73 -3.52
CA ARG A 36 -8.55 6.40 -2.46
C ARG A 36 -9.37 5.43 -1.61
N GLU A 37 -10.07 4.49 -2.22
CA GLU A 37 -10.85 3.48 -1.49
C GLU A 37 -9.93 2.56 -0.69
N ILE A 38 -8.78 2.15 -1.26
CA ILE A 38 -7.77 1.39 -0.52
C ILE A 38 -7.26 2.18 0.68
N ALA A 39 -6.97 3.48 0.50
CA ALA A 39 -6.52 4.35 1.59
C ALA A 39 -7.59 4.56 2.67
N ASP A 40 -8.87 4.67 2.29
CA ASP A 40 -9.99 4.77 3.25
C ASP A 40 -10.07 3.51 4.13
N LEU A 41 -9.96 2.31 3.53
CA LEU A 41 -9.97 1.06 4.27
C LEU A 41 -8.79 0.92 5.24
N VAL A 42 -7.60 1.37 4.85
CA VAL A 42 -6.42 1.38 5.72
C VAL A 42 -6.59 2.37 6.87
N GLN A 43 -7.22 3.51 6.62
CA GLN A 43 -7.53 4.47 7.68
C GLN A 43 -8.55 3.92 8.67
N ASP A 44 -9.55 3.17 8.21
CA ASP A 44 -10.55 2.54 9.08
C ASP A 44 -9.91 1.48 10.00
N SER A 45 -8.85 0.79 9.54
CA SER A 45 -8.16 -0.23 10.33
C SER A 45 -7.02 0.32 11.20
N ASN A 46 -6.36 1.42 10.78
CA ASN A 46 -5.18 1.96 11.45
C ASN A 46 -5.30 3.47 11.70
N THR A 47 -5.44 3.84 12.98
CA THR A 47 -5.56 5.24 13.41
C THR A 47 -4.34 6.10 13.10
N ASP A 48 -3.15 5.52 12.96
CA ASP A 48 -1.94 6.28 12.57
C ASP A 48 -2.06 6.81 11.12
N ALA A 49 -2.79 6.09 10.27
CA ALA A 49 -3.04 6.51 8.90
C ALA A 49 -4.06 7.68 8.81
N GLN A 50 -4.79 7.97 9.88
CA GLN A 50 -5.76 9.07 9.96
C GLN A 50 -5.10 10.41 10.35
N LYS A 51 -3.81 10.41 10.71
CA LYS A 51 -3.12 11.62 11.18
C LYS A 51 -3.18 12.73 10.12
N PRO A 52 -3.49 13.98 10.52
CA PRO A 52 -3.49 15.11 9.59
C PRO A 52 -2.11 15.28 8.97
N ASN A 53 -2.09 15.74 7.71
CA ASN A 53 -0.88 15.94 6.89
C ASN A 53 -0.11 14.66 6.51
N MET A 54 -0.56 13.47 6.92
CA MET A 54 0.05 12.21 6.47
C MET A 54 -0.28 11.93 5.00
N ARG A 55 0.64 11.26 4.31
CA ARG A 55 0.44 10.69 2.97
C ARG A 55 0.62 9.18 3.03
N LEU A 56 -0.32 8.45 2.48
CA LEU A 56 -0.24 7.00 2.29
C LEU A 56 0.44 6.78 0.94
N SER A 57 1.74 6.50 0.95
CA SER A 57 2.52 6.18 -0.24
C SER A 57 2.33 4.69 -0.54
N ILE A 58 1.86 4.36 -1.75
CA ILE A 58 1.43 3.00 -2.10
C ILE A 58 2.40 2.38 -3.11
N CYS A 59 2.79 1.15 -2.85
CA CYS A 59 3.69 0.34 -3.66
C CYS A 59 3.08 -1.03 -3.93
N ILE A 60 3.19 -1.52 -5.16
CA ILE A 60 2.90 -2.90 -5.50
C ILE A 60 4.16 -3.72 -5.25
N VAL A 61 4.01 -4.86 -4.57
CA VAL A 61 5.05 -5.86 -4.40
C VAL A 61 4.62 -7.10 -5.19
N SER A 62 5.39 -7.41 -6.24
CA SER A 62 5.12 -8.53 -7.14
C SER A 62 6.27 -9.50 -7.13
N GLU A 63 5.98 -10.80 -7.23
CA GLU A 63 6.99 -11.81 -7.50
C GLU A 63 7.17 -11.99 -9.01
N THR A 64 8.42 -11.94 -9.46
CA THR A 64 8.78 -12.23 -10.85
C THR A 64 8.87 -13.73 -11.07
N ARG A 65 8.80 -14.17 -12.33
CA ARG A 65 8.92 -15.60 -12.68
C ARG A 65 10.22 -16.26 -12.21
N ASP A 66 11.26 -15.45 -12.02
CA ASP A 66 12.58 -15.91 -11.54
C ASP A 66 12.66 -15.94 -10.00
N GLY A 67 11.52 -15.79 -9.30
CA GLY A 67 11.42 -15.82 -7.83
C GLY A 67 11.91 -14.55 -7.13
N ARG A 68 12.18 -13.47 -7.88
CA ARG A 68 12.62 -12.20 -7.30
C ARG A 68 11.43 -11.31 -7.00
N LEU A 69 11.46 -10.63 -5.87
CA LEU A 69 10.48 -9.59 -5.54
C LEU A 69 10.81 -8.25 -6.20
N LEU A 70 9.80 -7.65 -6.80
CA LEU A 70 9.85 -6.33 -7.42
C LEU A 70 8.87 -5.39 -6.72
N MET A 71 9.40 -4.28 -6.23
CA MET A 71 8.62 -3.21 -5.64
C MET A 71 8.44 -2.07 -6.64
N ARG A 72 7.20 -1.65 -6.88
CA ARG A 72 6.86 -0.58 -7.80
C ARG A 72 5.91 0.40 -7.15
N LYS A 73 6.40 1.61 -6.88
CA LYS A 73 5.57 2.73 -6.40
C LYS A 73 4.55 3.13 -7.46
N ILE A 74 3.28 3.23 -7.08
CA ILE A 74 2.17 3.51 -8.00
C ILE A 74 1.51 4.87 -7.78
N GLY A 75 1.68 5.44 -6.59
CA GLY A 75 1.16 6.76 -6.25
C GLY A 75 1.16 7.00 -4.74
N TYR A 76 0.48 8.05 -4.34
CA TYR A 76 0.17 8.32 -2.94
C TYR A 76 -1.20 8.95 -2.79
N VAL A 77 -1.81 8.78 -1.63
CA VAL A 77 -3.08 9.38 -1.27
C VAL A 77 -2.90 10.20 0.00
N ASN A 78 -3.46 11.40 0.07
CA ASN A 78 -3.40 12.18 1.30
C ASN A 78 -4.29 11.53 2.35
N SER A 79 -3.87 11.54 3.62
CA SER A 79 -4.72 11.05 4.70
C SER A 79 -6.01 11.87 4.79
N SER A 80 -5.88 13.20 4.73
CA SER A 80 -7.02 14.10 4.60
C SER A 80 -7.76 13.89 3.26
N ARG A 81 -9.06 14.21 3.22
CA ARG A 81 -9.86 14.22 1.96
C ARG A 81 -9.48 15.30 0.94
N ARG A 82 -8.32 15.96 1.10
CA ARG A 82 -7.77 16.85 0.07
C ARG A 82 -7.39 16.02 -1.15
N ARG A 83 -7.97 16.36 -2.29
CA ARG A 83 -7.75 15.66 -3.56
C ARG A 83 -6.26 15.53 -3.86
N CYS A 84 -5.85 14.31 -4.23
CA CYS A 84 -4.56 14.00 -4.81
C CYS A 84 -4.74 13.60 -6.29
N ALA A 85 -3.69 13.78 -7.09
CA ALA A 85 -3.69 13.36 -8.49
C ALA A 85 -3.86 11.84 -8.65
N ASP A 86 -3.44 11.05 -7.66
CA ASP A 86 -3.46 9.58 -7.76
C ASP A 86 -4.75 8.94 -7.19
N ASP A 87 -5.64 9.73 -6.56
CA ASP A 87 -6.84 9.23 -5.85
C ASP A 87 -7.70 8.30 -6.71
N HIS A 88 -7.84 8.65 -8.00
CA HIS A 88 -8.74 7.99 -8.95
C HIS A 88 -8.08 6.84 -9.72
N LYS A 89 -6.79 6.57 -9.51
CA LYS A 89 -6.13 5.41 -10.14
C LYS A 89 -6.77 4.15 -9.59
N THR A 90 -7.19 3.26 -10.48
CA THR A 90 -7.73 1.95 -10.11
C THR A 90 -6.63 0.91 -10.02
N LEU A 91 -6.85 -0.17 -9.27
CA LEU A 91 -5.95 -1.33 -9.22
C LEU A 91 -5.63 -1.88 -10.63
N ALA A 92 -6.64 -1.93 -11.51
CA ALA A 92 -6.47 -2.31 -12.91
C ALA A 92 -5.55 -1.34 -13.67
N SER A 93 -5.73 -0.02 -13.49
CA SER A 93 -4.93 0.99 -14.19
C SER A 93 -3.43 0.94 -13.83
N VAL A 94 -3.13 0.50 -12.60
CA VAL A 94 -1.75 0.36 -12.11
C VAL A 94 -1.17 -1.04 -12.30
N ARG A 95 -1.90 -1.92 -13.02
CA ARG A 95 -1.50 -3.30 -13.31
C ARG A 95 -1.24 -4.12 -12.04
N PHE A 96 -2.15 -4.02 -11.08
CA PHE A 96 -2.20 -4.94 -9.93
C PHE A 96 -2.89 -6.24 -10.38
N HIS A 97 -2.28 -7.38 -10.07
CA HIS A 97 -2.80 -8.70 -10.43
C HIS A 97 -3.02 -9.55 -9.18
N PRO A 98 -3.90 -10.56 -9.22
CA PRO A 98 -4.01 -11.55 -8.16
C PRO A 98 -2.64 -12.18 -7.86
N GLY A 99 -2.26 -12.21 -6.59
CA GLY A 99 -0.93 -12.66 -6.12
C GLY A 99 0.03 -11.52 -5.81
N ASP A 100 -0.22 -10.31 -6.30
CA ASP A 100 0.51 -9.11 -5.87
C ASP A 100 0.08 -8.68 -4.44
N LEU A 101 1.00 -8.05 -3.73
CA LEU A 101 0.74 -7.40 -2.43
C LEU A 101 0.80 -5.87 -2.58
N LEU A 102 0.16 -5.16 -1.64
CA LEU A 102 0.29 -3.71 -1.51
C LEU A 102 1.07 -3.39 -0.24
N ASP A 103 2.18 -2.68 -0.39
CA ASP A 103 2.91 -2.07 0.71
C ASP A 103 2.56 -0.58 0.81
N ILE A 104 2.20 -0.14 2.02
CA ILE A 104 1.68 1.21 2.27
C ILE A 104 2.52 1.87 3.36
N ALA A 105 3.31 2.86 2.96
CA ALA A 105 4.14 3.65 3.84
C ALA A 105 3.44 4.96 4.24
N LEU A 106 3.46 5.28 5.54
CA LEU A 106 2.95 6.55 6.07
C LEU A 106 4.06 7.61 6.06
N VAL A 107 3.89 8.65 5.23
CA VAL A 107 4.90 9.70 5.03
C VAL A 107 4.34 11.06 5.45
N GLU A 108 5.04 11.74 6.36
CA GLU A 108 4.74 13.12 6.80
C GLU A 108 5.37 14.18 5.89
#